data_AF-A0AAD9EKM6-F1
#
_entry.id   AF-A0AAD9EKM6-F1
#
_cell.length_a   1.000
_cell.length_b   1.000
_cell.length_c   1.000
_cell.angle_alpha   90.00
_cell.angle_beta   90.00
_cell.angle_gamma   90.00
#
_symmetry.space_group_name_H-M   'P 1'
#
loop_
_entity.id
_entity.type
_entity.pdbx_description
1 polymer ?
#
loop_
_entity_poly.entity_id
_entity_poly.type
_entity_poly.pdbx_seq_one_letter_code
_entity_poly.pdbx_strand_id
1 'polypeptide(L)' 'MTTDQRPRRREDFRIAVLCALPLEYNAATVAFDEFFDEDGDKFGRAGGDPNRYTTGRIGKYNVVMALLPGMGVTG' A
#
# COMPACT_ATOMS: atom_id res chain seq x y z
N MET A 1 -2.65 10.88 -22.80
CA MET A 1 -1.95 11.44 -21.63
C MET A 1 -2.76 11.08 -20.41
N THR A 2 -2.51 9.92 -19.78
CA THR A 2 -3.08 9.63 -18.47
C THR A 2 -2.32 10.51 -17.49
N THR A 3 -2.94 11.59 -17.03
CA THR A 3 -2.37 12.43 -15.98
C THR A 3 -2.12 11.56 -14.77
N ASP A 4 -0.85 11.46 -14.41
CA ASP A 4 -0.31 10.68 -13.30
C ASP A 4 -0.73 11.34 -11.98
N GLN A 5 -2.01 11.21 -11.65
CA GLN A 5 -2.63 11.92 -10.52
C GLN A 5 -2.46 11.11 -9.24
N ARG A 6 -1.86 11.77 -8.24
CA ARG A 6 -1.85 11.33 -6.85
C ARG A 6 -3.29 11.01 -6.41
N PRO A 7 -3.53 9.81 -5.83
CA PRO A 7 -4.84 9.42 -5.37
C PRO A 7 -5.30 10.34 -4.24
N ARG A 8 -6.60 10.66 -4.23
CA ARG A 8 -7.21 11.54 -3.21
C ARG A 8 -7.98 10.75 -2.18
N ARG A 9 -8.44 9.54 -2.53
CA ARG A 9 -9.24 8.68 -1.68
C ARG A 9 -8.75 7.23 -1.78
N ARG A 10 -9.16 6.39 -0.81
CA ARG A 10 -8.85 4.96 -0.81
C ARG A 10 -9.37 4.25 -2.07
N GLU A 11 -10.49 4.70 -2.60
CA GLU A 11 -11.16 4.08 -3.75
C GLU A 11 -10.42 4.32 -5.08
N ASP A 12 -9.44 5.24 -5.08
CA ASP A 12 -8.63 5.57 -6.25
C ASP A 12 -7.50 4.54 -6.48
N PHE A 13 -7.19 3.71 -5.48
CA PHE A 13 -6.24 2.60 -5.62
C PHE A 13 -6.93 1.41 -6.29
N ARG A 14 -6.33 0.91 -7.37
CA ARG A 14 -6.83 -0.25 -8.12
C ARG A 14 -5.96 -1.49 -8.00
N ILE A 15 -4.77 -1.34 -7.41
CA ILE A 15 -3.80 -2.42 -7.23
C ILE A 15 -3.42 -2.47 -5.76
N ALA A 16 -3.55 -3.67 -5.19
CA ALA A 16 -3.09 -3.97 -3.84
C ALA A 16 -2.08 -5.12 -3.90
N VAL A 17 -0.96 -4.97 -3.19
CA VAL A 17 0.05 -6.01 -2.99
C VAL A 17 0.00 -6.42 -1.53
N LEU A 18 -0.28 -7.69 -1.25
CA LEU A 18 -0.36 -8.24 0.10
C LEU A 18 0.92 -9.02 0.39
N CYS A 19 1.61 -8.64 1.46
CA CYS A 19 2.80 -9.32 1.96
C CYS A 19 2.48 -9.98 3.30
N ALA A 20 2.79 -11.27 3.41
CA ALA A 20 2.61 -12.00 4.66
C ALA A 20 3.81 -11.79 5.59
N LEU A 21 4.99 -11.57 5.01
CA LEU A 21 6.24 -11.44 5.76
C LEU A 21 6.81 -10.02 5.66
N PRO A 22 7.40 -9.50 6.75
CA PRO A 22 8.12 -8.22 6.71
C PRO A 22 9.23 -8.19 5.66
N LEU A 23 9.88 -9.33 5.38
CA LEU A 23 10.94 -9.42 4.37
C LEU A 23 10.41 -9.15 2.96
N GLU A 24 9.27 -9.75 2.60
CA GLU A 24 8.61 -9.53 1.32
C GLU A 24 8.17 -8.07 1.19
N TYR A 25 7.58 -7.53 2.26
CA TYR A 25 7.15 -6.14 2.30
C TYR A 25 8.32 -5.19 2.08
N ASN A 26 9.41 -5.35 2.83
CA ASN A 26 10.59 -4.49 2.72
C ASN A 26 11.20 -4.57 1.31
N ALA A 27 11.30 -5.77 0.74
CA ALA A 27 11.81 -5.95 -0.62
C ALA A 27 10.89 -5.29 -1.67
N ALA A 28 9.59 -5.48 -1.55
CA ALA A 28 8.61 -4.95 -2.48
C ALA A 28 8.48 -3.41 -2.36
N THR A 29 8.67 -2.83 -1.18
CA THR A 29 8.65 -1.36 -1.00
C THR A 29 9.76 -0.65 -1.77
N VAL A 30 10.85 -1.33 -2.12
CA VAL A 30 11.93 -0.76 -2.94
C VAL A 30 11.47 -0.47 -4.37
N ALA A 31 10.38 -1.10 -4.83
CA ALA A 31 9.85 -0.88 -6.17
C ALA A 31 9.02 0.42 -6.31
N PHE A 32 8.73 1.14 -5.23
CA PHE A 32 8.01 2.41 -5.30
C PHE A 32 8.88 3.52 -5.91
N ASP A 33 8.34 4.21 -6.90
CA ASP A 33 8.94 5.41 -7.50
C ASP A 33 8.71 6.65 -6.61
N GLU A 34 7.60 6.67 -5.88
CA GLU A 34 7.25 7.69 -4.88
C GLU A 34 6.27 7.14 -3.84
N PHE A 35 6.28 7.76 -2.67
CA PHE A 35 5.38 7.45 -1.56
C PHE A 35 4.29 8.52 -1.42
N PHE A 36 3.13 8.13 -0.90
CA PHE A 36 1.97 9.00 -0.67
C PHE A 36 1.67 9.24 0.80
N ASP A 37 2.38 8.54 1.69
CA ASP A 37 2.22 8.55 3.14
C ASP A 37 3.32 9.35 3.88
N GLU A 38 4.17 10.08 3.16
CA GLU A 38 5.25 10.90 3.74
C GLU A 38 4.73 12.03 4.66
N ASP A 39 3.54 12.55 4.38
CA ASP A 39 2.85 13.56 5.22
C ASP A 39 2.02 12.93 6.37
N GLY A 40 2.17 11.63 6.61
CA GLY A 40 1.36 10.84 7.53
C GLY A 40 0.33 9.95 6.83
N ASP A 41 -0.51 9.28 7.63
CA ASP A 41 -1.49 8.30 7.15
C ASP A 41 -2.73 8.98 6.53
N LYS A 42 -2.54 9.57 5.34
CA LYS A 42 -3.57 10.32 4.58
C LYS A 42 -4.79 9.48 4.25
N PHE A 43 -4.58 8.19 4.00
CA PHE A 43 -5.66 7.29 3.60
C PHE A 43 -6.25 6.61 4.82
N GLY A 44 -5.47 6.26 5.84
CA GLY A 44 -5.93 5.54 7.01
C GLY A 44 -6.27 4.09 6.71
N ARG A 45 -6.75 3.39 7.73
CA ARG A 45 -7.29 2.02 7.65
C ARG A 45 -8.69 1.91 8.26
N ALA A 46 -9.33 0.75 8.15
CA ALA A 46 -10.59 0.50 8.83
C ALA A 46 -10.38 0.37 10.36
N GLY A 47 -11.40 0.64 11.17
CA GLY A 47 -11.32 0.47 12.61
C GLY A 47 -11.07 -0.99 12.97
N GLY A 48 -10.03 -1.26 13.79
CA GLY A 48 -9.65 -2.62 14.17
C GLY A 48 -8.82 -3.38 13.13
N ASP A 49 -8.48 -2.75 11.99
CA ASP A 49 -7.61 -3.34 10.98
C ASP A 49 -6.16 -3.42 11.50
N PRO A 50 -5.61 -4.63 11.69
CA PRO A 50 -4.26 -4.81 12.21
C PRO A 50 -3.17 -4.67 11.13
N ASN A 51 -3.54 -4.58 9.85
CA ASN A 51 -2.60 -4.50 8.74
C ASN A 51 -1.85 -3.16 8.77
N ARG A 52 -0.60 -3.20 8.32
CA ARG A 52 0.19 -1.99 8.04
C ARG A 52 0.13 -1.71 6.54
N TYR A 53 -0.05 -0.45 6.17
CA TYR A 53 -0.13 -0.03 4.77
C TYR A 53 0.98 0.95 4.44
N THR A 54 1.48 0.84 3.20
CA THR A 54 2.25 1.89 2.53
C THR A 54 1.57 2.15 1.20
N THR A 55 1.48 3.42 0.82
CA THR A 55 0.86 3.82 -0.44
C THR A 55 1.85 4.60 -1.29
N GLY A 56 1.80 4.39 -2.59
CA GLY A 56 2.74 5.04 -3.50
C GLY A 56 2.46 4.72 -4.96
N ARG A 57 3.42 5.07 -5.81
CA ARG A 57 3.38 4.79 -7.25
C ARG A 57 4.42 3.75 -7.65
N ILE A 58 4.01 2.81 -8.51
CA ILE A 58 4.91 1.91 -9.23
C ILE A 58 4.60 2.04 -10.72
N GLY A 59 5.55 2.59 -11.49
CA GLY A 59 5.36 3.02 -12.86
C GLY A 59 4.21 4.01 -12.99
N LYS A 60 3.16 3.61 -13.70
CA LYS A 60 1.94 4.43 -13.92
C LYS A 60 0.78 4.07 -12.98
N TYR A 61 1.02 3.23 -11.99
CA TYR A 61 -0.03 2.67 -11.15
C TYR A 61 0.09 3.19 -9.71
N ASN A 62 -1.04 3.64 -9.17
CA ASN A 62 -1.19 3.89 -7.75
C ASN A 62 -1.40 2.55 -7.03
N VAL A 63 -0.49 2.21 -6.14
CA VAL A 63 -0.44 0.91 -5.45
C VAL A 63 -0.57 1.11 -3.95
N VAL A 64 -1.36 0.25 -3.32
CA VAL A 64 -1.33 0.05 -1.86
C VAL A 64 -0.59 -1.25 -1.56
N MET A 65 0.39 -1.19 -0.67
CA MET A 65 1.10 -2.36 -0.16
C MET A 65 0.66 -2.60 1.27
N ALA A 66 0.24 -3.83 1.58
CA ALA A 66 -0.21 -4.21 2.91
C ALA A 66 0.73 -5.27 3.48
N LEU A 67 1.22 -5.05 4.70
CA LEU A 67 1.81 -6.09 5.53
C LEU A 67 0.73 -6.62 6.47
N LEU A 68 0.44 -7.91 6.35
CA LEU A 68 -0.45 -8.62 7.25
C LEU A 68 0.19 -8.74 8.65
N PRO A 69 -0.60 -8.77 9.74
CA PRO A 69 -0.07 -8.84 11.12
C PRO A 69 0.68 -10.13 11.44
N GLY A 70 0.54 -11.15 10.59
CA GLY A 70 1.22 -12.42 10.70
C GLY A 70 0.98 -13.27 9.47
N MET A 71 1.79 -14.31 9.33
CA MET A 71 1.60 -15.32 8.28
C MET A 71 0.53 -16.35 8.69
N GLY A 72 -0.18 -16.88 7.72
CA GLY A 72 -1.15 -17.98 7.90
C GLY A 72 -2.53 -17.67 7.33
N VAL A 73 -3.33 -18.73 7.15
CA VAL A 73 -4.78 -18.60 6.94
C VAL A 73 -5.42 -19.00 8.26
N THR A 74 -6.11 -18.09 8.93
CA THR A 74 -7.01 -18.48 10.02
C THR A 74 -8.18 -19.24 9.40
N GLY A 75 -8.24 -20.54 9.66
CA GLY A 75 -9.35 -21.41 9.27
C GLY A 75 -10.58 -21.20 10.14
#